data_AF-A0A3B7LSF0-F1
#
_entry.id   AF-A0A3B7LSF0-F1
#
_cell.length_a   1.000
_cell.length_b   1.000
_cell.length_c   1.000
_cell.angle_alpha   90.00
_cell.angle_beta   90.00
_cell.angle_gamma   90.00
#
_symmetry.space_group_name_H-M   'P 1'
#
loop_
_entity.id
_entity.type
_entity.pdbx_description
1 polymer ?
#
loop_
_entity_poly.entity_id
_entity_poly.type
_entity_poly.pdbx_seq_one_letter_code
_entity_poly.pdbx_strand_id
1 'polypeptide(L)'
;MASNISSEQAVEHAWKYFELHSNQRITLFNYFLFIMAGLGTAVGVILQSSNKFSYVGIFISIFIIVVSVVFWKLDQRTSFLIKQSEQVFKKLERNSSIDIGIFCNEDANLERANKNKAFVNQIITYGLLFRSTFFITGLVGVIGVLIFYMKIIGYIVL
;
A
#
# COMPACT_ATOMS: atom_id res chain seq x y z
N MET A 1 32.46 -18.89 3.95
CA MET A 1 32.03 -20.15 3.31
C MET A 1 30.51 -20.15 3.25
N ALA A 2 29.92 -19.92 2.08
CA ALA A 2 28.49 -20.16 1.90
C ALA A 2 28.31 -21.67 1.79
N SER A 3 27.62 -22.29 2.76
CA SER A 3 27.18 -23.68 2.64
C SER A 3 26.35 -23.79 1.36
N ASN A 4 26.68 -24.71 0.47
CA ASN A 4 25.89 -24.97 -0.74
C ASN A 4 24.47 -25.40 -0.31
N ILE A 5 23.52 -24.47 -0.42
CA ILE A 5 22.09 -24.73 -0.19
C ILE A 5 21.62 -25.63 -1.33
N SER A 6 20.89 -26.71 -1.03
CA SER A 6 20.30 -27.55 -2.09
C SER A 6 19.25 -26.77 -2.88
N SER A 7 18.97 -27.19 -4.13
CA SER A 7 17.95 -26.54 -4.96
C SER A 7 16.58 -26.51 -4.28
N GLU A 8 16.22 -27.60 -3.59
CA GLU A 8 14.97 -27.72 -2.82
C GLU A 8 14.93 -26.73 -1.64
N GLN A 9 16.01 -26.63 -0.86
CA GLN A 9 16.11 -25.67 0.24
C GLN A 9 16.06 -24.23 -0.26
N ALA A 10 16.63 -23.94 -1.43
CA ALA A 10 16.58 -22.62 -2.04
C ALA A 10 15.16 -22.24 -2.49
N VAL A 11 14.41 -23.19 -3.08
CA VAL A 11 12.99 -23.03 -3.45
C VAL A 11 12.14 -22.80 -2.19
N GLU A 12 12.30 -23.63 -1.17
CA GLU A 12 11.55 -23.52 0.08
C GLU A 12 11.81 -22.19 0.80
N HIS A 13 13.09 -21.79 0.88
CA HIS A 13 13.45 -20.50 1.47
C HIS A 13 12.86 -19.32 0.69
N ALA A 14 12.92 -19.34 -0.65
CA ALA A 14 12.31 -18.31 -1.49
C ALA A 14 10.78 -18.26 -1.32
N TRP A 15 10.13 -19.41 -1.18
CA TRP A 15 8.69 -19.52 -0.96
C TRP A 15 8.28 -18.93 0.38
N LYS A 16 8.91 -19.36 1.48
CA LYS A 16 8.63 -18.82 2.82
C LYS A 16 8.86 -17.31 2.89
N TYR A 17 9.90 -16.82 2.23
CA TYR A 17 10.20 -15.39 2.15
C TYR A 17 9.11 -14.62 1.40
N PHE A 18 8.69 -15.13 0.23
CA PHE A 18 7.60 -14.57 -0.57
C PHE A 18 6.28 -14.54 0.21
N GLU A 19 5.91 -15.67 0.81
CA GLU A 19 4.67 -15.84 1.57
C GLU A 19 4.63 -14.89 2.78
N LEU A 20 5.72 -14.84 3.56
CA LEU A 20 5.81 -13.95 4.71
C LEU A 20 5.58 -12.49 4.32
N HIS A 21 6.28 -11.99 3.31
CA HIS A 21 6.18 -10.57 2.94
C HIS A 21 4.89 -10.23 2.19
N SER A 22 4.32 -11.18 1.44
CA SER A 22 3.00 -11.02 0.83
C SER A 22 1.91 -10.91 1.89
N ASN A 23 1.94 -11.76 2.91
CA ASN A 23 1.01 -11.69 4.04
C ASN A 23 1.20 -10.41 4.85
N GLN A 24 2.44 -10.03 5.17
CA GLN A 24 2.72 -8.76 5.86
C GLN A 24 2.14 -7.55 5.14
N ARG A 25 2.20 -7.54 3.80
CA ARG A 25 1.67 -6.43 3.00
C ARG A 25 0.15 -6.29 3.14
N ILE A 26 -0.59 -7.40 3.10
CA ILE A 26 -2.05 -7.40 3.30
C ILE A 26 -2.40 -7.00 4.74
N THR A 27 -1.68 -7.52 5.73
CA THR A 27 -1.88 -7.17 7.15
C THR A 27 -1.66 -5.68 7.40
N LEU A 28 -0.59 -5.09 6.86
CA LEU A 28 -0.33 -3.66 6.96
C LEU A 28 -1.45 -2.82 6.34
N PHE A 29 -1.96 -3.23 5.18
CA PHE A 29 -3.09 -2.54 4.55
C PHE A 29 -4.36 -2.59 5.41
N ASN A 30 -4.65 -3.73 6.04
CA ASN A 30 -5.80 -3.87 6.95
C ASN A 30 -5.68 -2.95 8.17
N TYR A 31 -4.49 -2.86 8.79
CA TYR A 31 -4.24 -1.94 9.89
C TYR A 31 -4.39 -0.48 9.47
N PHE A 32 -3.92 -0.14 8.27
CA PHE A 32 -4.13 1.19 7.72
C PHE A 32 -5.63 1.53 7.60
N LEU A 33 -6.43 0.64 7.02
CA LEU A 33 -7.88 0.86 6.90
C LEU A 33 -8.57 1.03 8.26
N PHE A 34 -8.18 0.22 9.25
CA PHE A 34 -8.73 0.33 10.60
C PHE A 34 -8.40 1.68 11.26
N ILE A 35 -7.13 2.10 11.19
CA ILE A 35 -6.69 3.39 11.71
C ILE A 35 -7.41 4.53 10.99
N MET A 36 -7.48 4.48 9.66
CA MET A 36 -8.14 5.50 8.84
C MET A 36 -9.64 5.60 9.10
N ALA A 37 -10.32 4.49 9.37
CA ALA A 37 -11.72 4.50 9.78
C ALA A 37 -11.90 5.27 11.09
N GLY A 38 -11.08 4.97 12.11
CA GLY A 38 -11.11 5.67 13.39
C GLY A 38 -10.79 7.17 13.27
N LEU A 39 -9.74 7.52 12.50
CA LEU A 39 -9.37 8.92 12.26
C LEU A 39 -10.44 9.67 11.45
N GLY A 40 -11.05 9.02 10.45
CA GLY A 40 -12.15 9.57 9.67
C GLY A 40 -13.37 9.86 10.53
N THR A 41 -13.75 8.95 11.43
CA THR A 41 -14.81 9.18 12.42
C THR A 41 -14.48 10.36 13.32
N ALA A 42 -13.24 10.45 13.84
CA ALA A 42 -12.82 11.56 14.69
C ALA A 42 -12.92 12.91 13.95
N VAL A 43 -12.47 12.99 12.70
CA VAL A 43 -12.63 14.19 11.86
C VAL A 43 -14.10 14.55 11.69
N GLY A 44 -14.96 13.58 11.38
CA GLY A 44 -16.41 13.81 11.22
C GLY A 44 -17.07 14.36 12.48
N VAL A 45 -16.73 13.81 13.66
CA VAL A 45 -17.25 14.28 14.96
C VAL A 45 -16.76 15.71 15.26
N ILE A 46 -15.48 15.99 15.05
CA ILE A 46 -14.91 17.33 15.31
C ILE A 46 -15.50 18.36 14.35
N LEU A 47 -15.75 17.97 13.10
CA LEU A 47 -16.36 18.86 12.11
C LEU A 47 -17.75 19.34 12.54
N GLN A 48 -18.55 18.48 13.19
CA GLN A 48 -19.87 18.82 13.72
C GLN A 48 -19.82 19.47 15.12
N SER A 49 -18.66 19.48 15.75
CA SER A 49 -18.47 20.02 17.10
C SER A 49 -18.23 21.53 17.09
N SER A 50 -18.27 22.15 18.27
CA SER A 50 -18.01 23.59 18.43
C SER A 50 -16.62 23.99 17.90
N ASN A 51 -16.47 25.23 17.45
CA ASN A 51 -15.21 25.79 16.94
C ASN A 51 -14.02 25.67 17.90
N LYS A 52 -14.28 25.51 19.22
CA LYS A 52 -13.23 25.30 20.22
C LYS A 52 -12.40 24.03 19.94
N PHE A 53 -13.00 23.02 19.29
CA PHE A 53 -12.33 21.76 18.97
C PHE A 53 -11.62 21.77 17.61
N SER A 54 -11.70 22.84 16.83
CA SER A 54 -11.08 22.92 15.50
C SER A 54 -9.56 22.74 15.53
N TYR A 55 -8.89 23.14 16.62
CA TYR A 55 -7.45 22.86 16.82
C TYR A 55 -7.14 21.36 16.89
N VAL A 56 -8.02 20.58 17.53
CA VAL A 56 -7.92 19.12 17.56
C VAL A 56 -8.15 18.55 16.15
N GLY A 57 -9.06 19.16 15.38
CA GLY A 57 -9.30 18.81 13.98
C GLY A 57 -8.04 18.96 13.10
N ILE A 58 -7.30 20.07 13.27
CA ILE A 58 -6.00 20.26 12.60
C ILE A 58 -5.02 19.16 13.01
N PHE A 59 -4.88 18.89 14.31
CA PHE A 59 -3.96 17.87 14.81
C PHE A 59 -4.27 16.47 14.24
N ILE A 60 -5.54 16.06 14.25
CA ILE A 60 -5.97 14.77 13.67
C ILE A 60 -5.72 14.73 12.16
N SER A 61 -5.96 15.84 11.45
CA SER A 61 -5.72 15.93 10.01
C SER A 61 -4.23 15.83 9.66
N ILE A 62 -3.34 16.45 10.46
CA ILE A 62 -1.89 16.25 10.36
C ILE A 62 -1.52 14.80 10.64
N PHE A 63 -2.12 14.19 11.66
CA PHE A 63 -1.86 12.79 11.99
C PHE A 63 -2.27 11.84 10.85
N ILE A 64 -3.37 12.10 10.15
CA ILE A 64 -3.75 11.37 8.92
C ILE A 64 -2.64 11.45 7.88
N ILE A 65 -2.09 12.64 7.61
CA ILE A 65 -0.99 12.81 6.65
C ILE A 65 0.22 11.97 7.05
N VAL A 66 0.63 12.03 8.32
CA VAL A 66 1.77 11.28 8.84
C VAL A 66 1.56 9.78 8.70
N VAL A 67 0.40 9.27 9.12
CA VAL A 67 0.04 7.85 9.00
C VAL A 67 0.07 7.42 7.52
N SER A 68 -0.55 8.17 6.62
CA SER A 68 -0.52 7.87 5.18
C SER A 68 0.90 7.79 4.62
N VAL A 69 1.80 8.71 4.99
CA VAL A 69 3.21 8.68 4.55
C VAL A 69 3.97 7.48 5.12
N VAL A 70 3.77 7.17 6.41
CA VAL A 70 4.41 6.02 7.07
C VAL A 70 3.99 4.70 6.40
N PHE A 71 2.69 4.49 6.22
CA PHE A 71 2.18 3.27 5.57
C PHE A 71 2.59 3.18 4.10
N TRP A 72 2.69 4.32 3.39
CA TRP A 72 3.24 4.33 2.04
C TRP A 72 4.69 3.84 2.00
N LYS A 73 5.53 4.27 2.95
CA LYS A 73 6.93 3.80 3.04
C LYS A 73 7.02 2.32 3.42
N LEU A 74 6.16 1.84 4.31
CA LEU A 74 6.09 0.43 4.68
C LEU A 74 5.69 -0.44 3.48
N ASP A 75 4.69 -0.02 2.69
CA ASP A 75 4.29 -0.70 1.45
C ASP A 75 5.40 -0.73 0.40
N GLN A 76 6.14 0.37 0.22
CA GLN A 76 7.30 0.40 -0.68
C GLN A 76 8.32 -0.66 -0.29
N ARG A 77 8.63 -0.77 1.02
CA ARG A 77 9.59 -1.76 1.52
C ARG A 77 9.08 -3.18 1.33
N THR A 78 7.86 -3.50 1.74
CA THR A 78 7.34 -4.88 1.60
C THR A 78 7.20 -5.29 0.15
N SER A 79 6.74 -4.39 -0.73
CA SER A 79 6.70 -4.63 -2.17
C SER A 79 8.08 -4.89 -2.77
N PHE A 80 9.12 -4.20 -2.29
CA PHE A 80 10.50 -4.46 -2.72
C PHE A 80 10.96 -5.88 -2.32
N LEU A 81 10.68 -6.31 -1.09
CA LEU A 81 11.08 -7.65 -0.62
C LEU A 81 10.35 -8.76 -1.40
N ILE A 82 9.04 -8.60 -1.66
CA ILE A 82 8.28 -9.53 -2.50
C ILE A 82 8.92 -9.65 -3.89
N LYS A 83 9.26 -8.52 -4.52
CA LYS A 83 9.91 -8.51 -5.84
C LYS A 83 11.28 -9.16 -5.84
N GLN A 84 12.03 -9.13 -4.73
CA GLN A 84 13.29 -9.87 -4.60
C GLN A 84 13.05 -11.39 -4.63
N SER A 85 12.04 -11.91 -3.92
CA SER A 85 11.70 -13.34 -4.02
C SER A 85 11.22 -13.74 -5.41
N GLU A 86 10.40 -12.92 -6.06
CA GLU A 86 9.97 -13.20 -7.44
C GLU A 86 11.16 -13.30 -8.40
N GLN A 87 12.19 -12.45 -8.26
CA GLN A 87 13.40 -12.53 -9.07
C GLN A 87 14.18 -13.83 -8.86
N VAL A 88 14.19 -14.36 -7.63
CA VAL A 88 14.78 -15.66 -7.33
C VAL A 88 13.97 -16.77 -8.01
N PHE A 89 12.64 -16.72 -7.92
CA PHE A 89 11.78 -17.69 -8.61
C PHE A 89 11.93 -17.66 -10.14
N LYS A 90 12.01 -16.47 -10.75
CA LYS A 90 12.29 -16.33 -12.19
C LYS A 90 13.60 -17.03 -12.59
N LYS A 91 14.64 -16.98 -11.74
CA LYS A 91 15.91 -17.69 -12.01
C LYS A 91 15.77 -19.20 -11.85
N LEU A 92 15.04 -19.65 -10.82
CA LEU A 92 14.81 -21.07 -10.56
C LEU A 92 13.96 -21.71 -11.69
N GLU A 93 12.91 -21.04 -12.14
CA GLU A 93 12.06 -21.49 -13.26
C GLU A 93 12.87 -21.60 -14.57
N ARG A 94 13.71 -20.61 -14.90
CA ARG A 94 14.52 -20.64 -16.13
C ARG A 94 15.56 -21.76 -16.16
N ASN A 95 16.01 -22.20 -14.99
CA ASN A 95 16.98 -23.28 -14.84
C ASN A 95 16.30 -24.66 -14.67
N SER A 96 14.97 -24.70 -14.63
CA SER A 96 14.19 -25.93 -14.57
C SER A 96 14.11 -26.56 -15.96
N SER A 97 14.08 -27.90 -16.01
CA SER A 97 13.78 -28.64 -17.24
C SER A 97 12.30 -28.58 -17.63
N ILE A 98 11.44 -28.13 -16.72
CA ILE A 98 9.99 -28.02 -16.90
C ILE A 98 9.64 -26.54 -16.98
N ASP A 99 8.96 -26.15 -18.06
CA ASP A 99 8.43 -24.80 -18.26
C ASP A 99 7.13 -24.61 -17.47
N ILE A 100 7.26 -24.16 -16.23
CA ILE A 100 6.14 -23.78 -15.36
C ILE A 100 5.70 -22.33 -15.67
N GLY A 101 6.68 -21.43 -15.80
CA GLY A 101 6.51 -20.08 -16.31
C GLY A 101 5.55 -19.17 -15.52
N ILE A 102 5.28 -19.42 -14.24
CA ILE A 102 4.34 -18.61 -13.44
C ILE A 102 4.90 -17.20 -13.25
N PHE A 103 6.14 -17.09 -12.77
CA PHE A 103 6.76 -15.79 -12.53
C PHE A 103 7.39 -15.24 -13.80
N CYS A 104 8.04 -16.08 -14.62
CA CYS A 104 8.71 -15.62 -15.84
C CYS A 104 7.76 -14.98 -16.86
N ASN A 105 6.55 -15.52 -17.00
CA ASN A 105 5.58 -15.05 -17.99
C ASN A 105 4.58 -14.04 -17.40
N GLU A 106 4.61 -13.74 -16.10
CA GLU A 106 3.65 -12.86 -15.43
C GLU A 106 3.53 -11.50 -16.13
N ASP A 107 4.67 -10.83 -16.37
CA ASP A 107 4.69 -9.48 -16.97
C ASP A 107 4.12 -9.50 -18.40
N ALA A 108 4.51 -10.50 -19.20
CA ALA A 108 4.02 -10.67 -20.57
C ALA A 108 2.53 -11.04 -20.62
N ASN A 109 2.06 -11.86 -19.67
CA ASN A 109 0.66 -12.25 -19.53
C ASN A 109 -0.20 -11.04 -19.11
N LEU A 110 0.30 -10.21 -18.18
CA LEU A 110 -0.37 -8.98 -17.78
C LEU A 110 -0.48 -7.99 -18.93
N GLU A 111 0.60 -7.80 -19.71
CA GLU A 111 0.59 -6.93 -20.90
C GLU A 111 -0.42 -7.42 -21.95
N ARG A 112 -0.42 -8.73 -22.25
CA ARG A 112 -1.40 -9.34 -23.17
C ARG A 112 -2.83 -9.17 -22.67
N ALA A 113 -3.07 -9.38 -21.37
CA ALA A 113 -4.39 -9.25 -20.76
C ALA A 113 -4.90 -7.79 -20.75
N ASN A 114 -4.00 -6.82 -20.76
CA ASN A 114 -4.30 -5.39 -20.78
C ASN A 114 -4.29 -4.78 -22.19
N LYS A 115 -3.90 -5.55 -23.21
CA LYS A 115 -3.88 -5.09 -24.60
C LYS A 115 -5.27 -4.64 -25.04
N ASN A 116 -5.33 -3.47 -25.68
CA ASN A 116 -6.56 -2.83 -26.19
C ASN A 116 -7.62 -2.50 -25.11
N LYS A 117 -7.31 -2.63 -23.82
CA LYS A 117 -8.22 -2.20 -22.75
C LYS A 117 -7.95 -0.74 -22.39
N ALA A 118 -9.03 0.03 -22.23
CA ALA A 118 -8.94 1.35 -21.62
C ALA A 118 -8.42 1.23 -20.17
N PHE A 119 -7.76 2.28 -19.68
CA PHE A 119 -7.09 2.30 -18.37
C PHE A 119 -7.96 1.77 -17.22
N VAL A 120 -9.24 2.15 -17.19
CA VAL A 120 -10.21 1.72 -16.15
C VAL A 120 -10.48 0.22 -16.13
N ASN A 121 -10.30 -0.48 -17.27
CA ASN A 121 -10.53 -1.92 -17.41
C ASN A 121 -9.23 -2.74 -17.38
N GLN A 122 -8.08 -2.07 -17.21
CA GLN A 122 -6.80 -2.75 -17.11
C GLN A 122 -6.65 -3.43 -15.74
N ILE A 123 -6.01 -4.60 -15.73
CA ILE A 123 -5.53 -5.26 -14.53
C ILE A 123 -4.39 -4.41 -13.97
N ILE A 124 -4.65 -3.77 -12.85
CA ILE A 124 -3.70 -2.91 -12.15
C ILE A 124 -3.03 -3.73 -11.04
N THR A 125 -1.73 -3.49 -10.84
CA THR A 125 -1.00 -4.15 -9.75
C THR A 125 -1.47 -3.65 -8.38
N TYR A 126 -1.47 -4.55 -7.39
CA TYR A 126 -1.68 -4.18 -5.99
C TYR A 126 -0.72 -3.07 -5.51
N GLY A 127 0.49 -3.03 -6.08
CA GLY A 127 1.47 -1.94 -5.96
C GLY A 127 0.86 -0.56 -6.14
N LEU A 128 0.21 -0.36 -7.29
CA LEU A 128 -0.35 0.93 -7.66
C LEU A 128 -1.57 1.29 -6.80
N LEU A 129 -2.49 0.34 -6.60
CA LEU A 129 -3.73 0.59 -5.86
C LEU A 129 -3.45 1.07 -4.43
N PHE A 130 -2.60 0.36 -3.68
CA PHE A 130 -2.31 0.71 -2.30
C PHE A 130 -1.63 2.07 -2.19
N ARG A 131 -0.63 2.35 -3.05
CA ARG A 131 0.07 3.65 -3.08
C ARG A 131 -0.88 4.80 -3.40
N SER A 132 -1.79 4.60 -4.35
CA SER A 132 -2.84 5.57 -4.65
C SER A 132 -3.76 5.81 -3.45
N THR A 133 -4.16 4.77 -2.72
CA THR A 133 -4.97 4.91 -1.51
C THR A 133 -4.24 5.74 -0.44
N PHE A 134 -2.96 5.47 -0.16
CA PHE A 134 -2.18 6.25 0.80
C PHE A 134 -2.04 7.72 0.36
N PHE A 135 -1.83 7.96 -0.93
CA PHE A 135 -1.73 9.31 -1.48
C PHE A 135 -3.05 10.08 -1.34
N ILE A 136 -4.17 9.47 -1.75
CA ILE A 136 -5.51 10.08 -1.67
C ILE A 136 -5.88 10.42 -0.21
N THR A 137 -5.66 9.48 0.71
CA THR A 137 -5.93 9.72 2.14
C THR A 137 -5.04 10.80 2.74
N GLY A 138 -3.77 10.87 2.33
CA GLY A 138 -2.88 11.97 2.69
C GLY A 138 -3.40 13.32 2.19
N LEU A 139 -3.90 13.39 0.95
CA LEU A 139 -4.55 14.59 0.42
C LEU A 139 -5.81 14.97 1.20
N VAL A 140 -6.63 13.99 1.62
CA VAL A 140 -7.78 14.23 2.50
C VAL A 140 -7.33 14.85 3.82
N GLY A 141 -6.21 14.40 4.40
CA GLY A 141 -5.62 15.05 5.58
C GLY A 141 -5.20 16.50 5.32
N VAL A 142 -4.60 16.81 4.18
CA VAL A 142 -4.24 18.20 3.80
C VAL A 142 -5.49 19.07 3.68
N ILE A 143 -6.54 18.55 3.04
CA ILE A 143 -7.84 19.24 2.92
C ILE A 143 -8.45 19.45 4.32
N GLY A 144 -8.37 18.46 5.21
CA GLY A 144 -8.82 18.57 6.59
C GLY A 144 -8.15 19.72 7.35
N VAL A 145 -6.82 19.86 7.23
CA VAL A 145 -6.08 20.99 7.83
C VAL A 145 -6.62 22.34 7.33
N LEU A 146 -6.85 22.47 6.02
CA LEU A 146 -7.38 23.70 5.42
C LEU A 146 -8.79 24.01 5.92
N ILE A 147 -9.68 23.01 5.98
CA ILE A 147 -11.07 23.17 6.47
C ILE A 147 -11.08 23.63 7.92
N PHE A 148 -10.32 22.97 8.80
CA PHE A 148 -10.30 23.35 10.21
C PHE A 148 -9.61 24.70 10.46
N TYR A 149 -8.61 25.04 9.66
CA TYR A 149 -8.01 26.37 9.67
C TYR A 149 -9.01 27.47 9.30
N MET A 150 -9.80 27.27 8.23
CA MET A 150 -10.88 28.18 7.84
C MET A 150 -11.96 28.30 8.93
N LYS A 151 -12.28 27.20 9.62
CA LYS A 151 -13.22 27.19 10.76
C LYS A 151 -12.69 27.99 11.96
N ILE A 152 -11.38 27.99 12.21
CA ILE A 152 -10.75 28.81 13.28
C ILE A 152 -10.83 30.30 12.97
N ILE A 153 -10.60 30.70 11.71
CA ILE A 153 -10.65 32.11 11.30
C ILE A 153 -12.10 32.63 11.21
N GLY A 154 -13.08 31.73 11.23
CA GLY A 154 -14.50 32.09 11.18
C GLY A 154 -15.04 32.28 9.75
N TYR A 155 -14.27 31.88 8.73
CA TYR A 155 -14.75 31.87 7.34
C TYR A 155 -15.80 30.78 7.07
N ILE A 156 -15.82 29.73 7.89
CA ILE A 156 -16.75 28.61 7.77
C ILE A 156 -17.42 28.40 9.13
N VAL A 157 -18.74 28.52 9.17
CA VAL A 157 -19.59 28.04 10.26
C VAL A 157 -20.29 26.78 9.73
N LEU A 158 -19.63 25.64 9.90
CA LEU A 158 -20.19 24.32 9.65
C LEU A 158 -20.54 23.66 10.98
#